data_AF-A0A158HFK0-F1
#
_entry.id   AF-A0A158HFK0-F1
#
_cell.length_a   1.000
_cell.length_b   1.000
_cell.length_c   1.000
_cell.angle_alpha   90.00
_cell.angle_beta   90.00
_cell.angle_gamma   90.00
#
_symmetry.space_group_name_H-M   'P 1'
#
loop_
_entity.id
_entity.type
_entity.pdbx_description
1 polymer ?
#
loop_
_entity_poly.entity_id
_entity_poly.type
_entity_poly.pdbx_seq_one_letter_code
_entity_poly.pdbx_strand_id
1 'polypeptide(L)'
;MTQHPSITVPIALSQTQSAAITLPWFVQRTEYGPEQATYKPLVNGHDAFGALYEAIDKAKLHQQYDANLDASKTVLPEQVPGLKVHVCSLVAPDSPAGSPWVPVYVHSKIMIIDDVFLTHGSANVNRRSMEVDSELNICHERMDVTQPLRRRLWDMHTDGRGAQDDPDIAAKTWEDIVKRNSRNQSGNLSPIASLIGFMWTGKSRLRLD
;
A
#
# COMPACT_ATOMS: atom_id res chain seq x y z
N MET A 1 -26.14 -14.30 -10.08
CA MET A 1 -25.12 -15.07 -10.84
C MET A 1 -25.39 -14.87 -12.32
N THR A 2 -24.58 -14.10 -13.01
CA THR A 2 -24.69 -13.92 -14.47
C THR A 2 -24.16 -15.18 -15.16
N GLN A 3 -25.02 -15.90 -15.89
CA GLN A 3 -24.56 -17.00 -16.74
C GLN A 3 -23.60 -16.45 -17.80
N HIS A 4 -22.38 -16.95 -17.83
CA HIS A 4 -21.43 -16.65 -18.89
C HIS A 4 -21.84 -17.41 -20.16
N PRO A 5 -21.72 -16.80 -21.35
CA PRO A 5 -22.02 -17.49 -22.60
C PRO A 5 -21.09 -18.69 -22.80
N SER A 6 -21.62 -19.80 -23.33
CA SER A 6 -20.83 -21.00 -23.62
C SER A 6 -19.83 -20.71 -24.75
N ILE A 7 -18.55 -21.00 -24.52
CA ILE A 7 -17.52 -20.94 -25.55
C ILE A 7 -17.45 -22.31 -26.22
N THR A 8 -17.76 -22.38 -27.52
CA THR A 8 -17.67 -23.59 -28.33
C THR A 8 -16.50 -23.46 -29.30
N VAL A 9 -15.57 -24.41 -29.27
CA VAL A 9 -14.41 -24.45 -30.17
C VAL A 9 -14.37 -25.81 -30.88
N PRO A 10 -14.31 -25.86 -32.22
CA PRO A 10 -14.22 -27.12 -32.96
C PRO A 10 -12.81 -27.73 -32.82
N ILE A 11 -12.74 -29.06 -32.61
CA ILE A 11 -11.48 -29.82 -32.59
C ILE A 11 -11.42 -30.73 -33.82
N ALA A 12 -10.35 -30.61 -34.60
CA ALA A 12 -10.06 -31.53 -35.71
C ALA A 12 -9.41 -32.81 -35.17
N LEU A 13 -10.23 -33.82 -34.85
CA LEU A 13 -9.78 -35.09 -34.25
C LEU A 13 -8.85 -35.92 -35.14
N SER A 14 -8.80 -35.63 -36.44
CA SER A 14 -7.81 -36.21 -37.36
C SER A 14 -6.40 -35.66 -37.18
N GLN A 15 -6.23 -34.55 -36.47
CA GLN A 15 -4.94 -33.89 -36.24
C GLN A 15 -4.51 -33.89 -34.76
N THR A 16 -5.45 -33.74 -33.83
CA THR A 16 -5.15 -33.78 -32.39
C THR A 16 -6.33 -34.29 -31.57
N GLN A 17 -6.05 -34.97 -30.46
CA GLN A 17 -7.03 -35.35 -29.44
C GLN A 17 -6.96 -34.48 -28.19
N SER A 18 -6.10 -33.46 -28.18
CA SER A 18 -5.93 -32.52 -27.09
C SER A 18 -6.34 -31.10 -27.52
N ALA A 19 -6.88 -30.34 -26.58
CA ALA A 19 -7.14 -28.91 -26.73
C ALA A 19 -6.52 -28.16 -25.54
N ALA A 20 -5.90 -27.01 -25.83
CA ALA A 20 -5.45 -26.08 -24.80
C ALA A 20 -6.58 -25.09 -24.53
N ILE A 21 -7.13 -25.12 -23.30
CA ILE A 21 -8.13 -24.15 -22.86
C ILE A 21 -7.37 -22.91 -22.38
N THR A 22 -7.44 -21.82 -23.14
CA THR A 22 -6.99 -20.51 -22.68
C THR A 22 -8.22 -19.72 -22.25
N LEU A 23 -8.26 -19.27 -20.99
CA LEU A 23 -9.25 -18.27 -20.58
C LEU A 23 -9.09 -17.02 -21.46
N PRO A 24 -10.17 -16.24 -21.72
CA PRO A 24 -10.04 -14.97 -22.38
C PRO A 24 -8.93 -14.16 -21.69
N TRP A 25 -7.91 -13.76 -22.46
CA TRP A 25 -6.76 -12.99 -21.96
C TRP A 25 -7.20 -11.68 -21.28
N PHE A 26 -8.39 -11.19 -21.63
CA PHE A 26 -9.00 -10.00 -21.05
C PHE A 26 -10.29 -10.37 -20.31
N VAL A 27 -10.41 -9.85 -19.09
CA VAL A 27 -11.64 -9.93 -18.32
C VAL A 27 -12.73 -9.17 -19.09
N GLN A 28 -13.86 -9.83 -19.35
CA GLN A 28 -14.97 -9.23 -20.09
C GLN A 28 -15.82 -8.35 -19.17
N ARG A 29 -16.40 -7.27 -19.72
CA ARG A 29 -17.27 -6.32 -18.99
C ARG A 29 -16.60 -5.65 -17.78
N THR A 30 -15.28 -5.45 -17.85
CA THR A 30 -14.57 -4.66 -16.86
C THR A 30 -15.00 -3.20 -16.92
N GLU A 31 -14.97 -2.52 -15.78
CA GLU A 31 -15.15 -1.06 -15.69
C GLU A 31 -14.10 -0.33 -16.55
N TYR A 32 -12.90 -0.89 -16.65
CA TYR A 32 -11.78 -0.37 -17.43
C TYR A 32 -11.43 -1.34 -18.56
N GLY A 33 -11.37 -0.85 -19.81
CA GLY A 33 -10.94 -1.64 -20.95
C GLY A 33 -9.47 -2.08 -20.85
N PRO A 34 -9.05 -3.09 -21.63
CA PRO A 34 -7.64 -3.44 -21.70
C PRO A 34 -6.82 -2.31 -22.32
N GLU A 35 -5.74 -1.94 -21.65
CA GLU A 35 -4.82 -0.88 -22.08
C GLU A 35 -3.49 -1.47 -22.51
N GLN A 36 -2.84 -0.85 -23.50
CA GLN A 36 -1.47 -1.23 -23.84
C GLN A 36 -0.55 -0.87 -22.67
N ALA A 37 0.20 -1.86 -22.19
CA ALA A 37 1.19 -1.67 -21.15
C ALA A 37 2.53 -2.27 -21.59
N THR A 38 3.61 -1.59 -21.22
CA THR A 38 4.95 -2.19 -21.29
C THR A 38 5.17 -2.93 -19.98
N TYR A 39 5.44 -4.24 -20.04
CA TYR A 39 5.86 -4.99 -18.86
C TYR A 39 7.36 -5.17 -18.88
N LYS A 40 8.04 -4.76 -17.81
CA LYS A 40 9.44 -5.10 -17.57
C LYS A 40 9.46 -6.09 -16.40
N PRO A 41 9.84 -7.36 -16.61
CA PRO A 41 10.02 -8.27 -15.49
C PRO A 41 11.14 -7.72 -14.60
N LEU A 42 10.79 -7.33 -13.38
CA LEU A 42 11.75 -6.87 -12.39
C LEU A 42 12.29 -8.10 -11.67
N VAL A 43 13.20 -8.82 -12.33
CA VAL A 43 13.88 -9.96 -11.71
C VAL A 43 14.98 -9.41 -10.83
N ASN A 44 14.79 -9.54 -9.52
CA ASN A 44 15.62 -9.00 -8.45
C ASN A 44 15.48 -7.47 -8.34
N GLY A 45 15.07 -6.99 -7.16
CA GLY A 45 14.85 -5.57 -6.88
C GLY A 45 16.09 -4.68 -7.04
N HIS A 46 17.26 -5.23 -7.40
CA HIS A 46 18.46 -4.49 -7.78
C HIS A 46 18.21 -3.48 -8.92
N ASP A 47 17.54 -3.85 -10.01
CA ASP A 47 17.35 -2.91 -11.13
C ASP A 47 16.11 -2.01 -10.96
N ALA A 48 15.09 -2.50 -10.25
CA ALA A 48 13.86 -1.77 -9.97
C ALA A 48 14.02 -0.70 -8.90
N PHE A 49 14.74 -1.08 -7.85
CA PHE A 49 14.87 -0.32 -6.63
C PHE A 49 16.32 -0.03 -6.29
N GLY A 50 17.30 -0.39 -7.12
CA GLY A 50 18.71 -0.12 -6.87
C GLY A 50 19.00 1.34 -6.60
N ALA A 51 18.37 2.26 -7.33
CA ALA A 51 18.50 3.70 -7.05
C ALA A 51 17.87 4.12 -5.71
N LEU A 52 16.70 3.56 -5.37
CA LEU A 52 16.04 3.80 -4.07
C LEU A 52 16.86 3.19 -2.92
N TYR A 53 17.38 1.98 -3.11
CA TYR A 53 18.27 1.29 -2.20
C TYR A 53 19.57 2.05 -2.01
N GLU A 54 20.26 2.43 -3.08
CA GLU A 54 21.48 3.24 -3.00
C GLU A 54 21.24 4.56 -2.29
N ALA A 55 20.07 5.19 -2.48
CA ALA A 55 19.71 6.39 -1.74
C ALA A 55 19.50 6.10 -0.24
N ILE A 56 18.85 4.98 0.11
CA ILE A 56 18.65 4.52 1.50
C ILE A 56 19.97 4.07 2.14
N ASP A 57 20.86 3.43 1.38
CA ASP A 57 22.13 2.86 1.82
C ASP A 57 23.24 3.93 1.93
N LYS A 58 23.25 4.93 1.04
CA LYS A 58 24.13 6.11 1.14
C LYS A 58 23.71 7.07 2.25
N ALA A 59 22.42 7.11 2.61
CA ALA A 59 22.02 7.71 3.88
C ALA A 59 22.72 6.91 5.00
N LYS A 60 23.22 7.57 6.05
CA LYS A 60 24.02 6.96 7.14
C LYS A 60 23.22 5.97 8.03
N LEU A 61 22.35 5.17 7.43
CA LEU A 61 21.40 4.29 8.07
C LEU A 61 22.02 2.96 8.50
N HIS A 62 23.12 2.49 7.92
CA HIS A 62 23.70 1.18 8.33
C HIS A 62 24.06 1.15 9.82
N GLN A 63 24.66 2.23 10.35
CA GLN A 63 25.00 2.33 11.78
C GLN A 63 23.75 2.53 12.67
N GLN A 64 22.71 3.18 12.15
CA GLN A 64 21.43 3.36 12.85
C GLN A 64 20.56 2.09 12.81
N TYR A 65 20.61 1.31 11.72
CA TYR A 65 19.83 0.09 11.49
C TYR A 65 20.25 -1.02 12.44
N ASP A 66 21.55 -1.27 12.57
CA ASP A 66 22.08 -2.23 13.55
C ASP A 66 21.77 -1.81 15.00
N ALA A 67 21.70 -0.50 15.26
CA ALA A 67 21.27 0.05 16.54
C ALA A 67 19.75 0.01 16.77
N ASN A 68 18.93 -0.07 15.71
CA ASN A 68 17.46 -0.12 15.71
C ASN A 68 16.90 -1.57 15.66
N LEU A 69 17.75 -2.58 15.42
CA LEU A 69 17.42 -4.00 15.61
C LEU A 69 17.30 -4.38 17.09
N ASP A 70 17.73 -3.51 17.99
CA ASP A 70 17.41 -3.59 19.42
C ASP A 70 15.93 -3.29 19.62
N ALA A 71 15.13 -4.35 19.79
CA ALA A 71 13.67 -4.28 19.97
C ALA A 71 13.23 -3.48 21.22
N SER A 72 14.18 -3.05 22.07
CA SER A 72 13.93 -2.19 23.22
C SER A 72 13.88 -0.69 22.88
N LYS A 73 14.40 -0.27 21.72
CA LYS A 73 14.43 1.13 21.31
C LYS A 73 13.24 1.49 20.45
N THR A 74 12.43 2.45 20.92
CA THR A 74 11.41 3.09 20.10
C THR A 74 12.09 3.86 18.98
N VAL A 75 11.81 3.50 17.71
CA VAL A 75 12.24 4.28 16.55
C VAL A 75 11.50 5.61 16.59
N LEU A 76 12.19 6.68 17.01
CA LEU A 76 11.64 8.02 17.03
C LEU A 76 11.82 8.64 15.63
N PRO A 77 10.79 9.30 15.07
CA PRO A 77 10.92 10.00 13.79
C PRO A 77 12.00 11.09 13.89
N GLU A 78 13.04 11.00 13.07
CA GLU A 78 14.00 12.10 12.89
C GLU A 78 13.38 13.14 11.95
N GLN A 79 13.46 14.42 12.32
CA GLN A 79 12.98 15.48 11.43
C GLN A 79 13.99 15.72 10.31
N VAL A 80 13.59 15.41 9.08
CA VAL A 80 14.36 15.70 7.88
C VAL A 80 13.88 17.06 7.34
N PRO A 81 14.77 18.07 7.19
CA PRO A 81 14.38 19.38 6.68
C PRO A 81 13.69 19.28 5.32
N GLY A 82 12.51 19.88 5.20
CA GLY A 82 11.70 19.86 3.97
C GLY A 82 10.91 18.57 3.72
N LEU A 83 11.00 17.57 4.60
CA LEU A 83 10.26 16.31 4.47
C LEU A 83 9.33 16.11 5.67
N LYS A 84 8.03 16.14 5.44
CA LYS A 84 7.02 15.83 6.45
C LYS A 84 6.58 14.37 6.32
N VAL A 85 6.78 13.59 7.38
CA VAL A 85 6.52 12.15 7.39
C VAL A 85 5.39 11.82 8.37
N HIS A 86 4.40 11.07 7.91
CA HIS A 86 3.38 10.43 8.75
C HIS A 86 3.54 8.92 8.66
N VAL A 87 3.78 8.27 9.79
CA VAL A 87 3.70 6.81 9.91
C VAL A 87 2.41 6.48 10.63
N CYS A 88 1.51 5.76 9.95
CA CYS A 88 0.14 5.56 10.39
C CYS A 88 -0.29 4.09 10.32
N SER A 89 -1.32 3.76 11.09
CA SER A 89 -2.08 2.52 11.00
C SER A 89 -3.57 2.84 10.80
N LEU A 90 -4.37 1.82 10.52
CA LEU A 90 -5.80 1.97 10.30
C LEU A 90 -6.61 1.21 11.36
N VAL A 91 -7.75 1.77 11.75
CA VAL A 91 -8.77 1.12 12.58
C VAL A 91 -10.14 1.20 11.91
N ALA A 92 -11.06 0.32 12.31
CA ALA A 92 -12.45 0.38 11.90
C ALA A 92 -13.10 1.66 12.48
N PRO A 93 -13.59 2.58 11.64
CA PRO A 93 -14.05 3.89 12.08
C PRO A 93 -15.36 3.81 12.90
N ASP A 94 -16.08 2.70 12.78
CA ASP A 94 -17.31 2.36 13.50
C ASP A 94 -17.04 1.63 14.84
N SER A 95 -15.78 1.53 15.28
CA SER A 95 -15.45 1.00 16.60
C SER A 95 -16.20 1.77 17.70
N PRO A 96 -17.05 1.11 18.53
CA PRO A 96 -17.91 1.80 19.48
C PRO A 96 -17.13 2.38 20.66
N ALA A 97 -17.61 3.49 21.20
CA ALA A 97 -17.08 4.06 22.44
C ALA A 97 -17.16 3.04 23.58
N GLY A 98 -16.17 3.07 24.48
CA GLY A 98 -16.03 2.13 25.58
C GLY A 98 -15.46 0.75 25.21
N SER A 99 -15.23 0.48 23.92
CA SER A 99 -14.62 -0.78 23.45
C SER A 99 -13.24 -0.54 22.81
N PRO A 100 -12.33 -1.53 22.84
CA PRO A 100 -11.10 -1.47 22.06
C PRO A 100 -11.39 -1.25 20.57
N TRP A 101 -10.63 -0.37 19.93
CA TRP A 101 -10.75 -0.16 18.49
C TRP A 101 -10.26 -1.38 17.72
N VAL A 102 -10.97 -1.73 16.64
CA VAL A 102 -10.62 -2.88 15.81
C VAL A 102 -9.55 -2.47 14.79
N PRO A 103 -8.35 -3.07 14.80
CA PRO A 103 -7.31 -2.74 13.83
C PRO A 103 -7.68 -3.26 12.43
N VAL A 104 -7.28 -2.52 11.40
CA VAL A 104 -7.40 -2.93 10.00
C VAL A 104 -6.04 -3.42 9.52
N TYR A 105 -6.00 -4.67 9.07
CA TYR A 105 -4.80 -5.27 8.49
C TYR A 105 -4.57 -4.76 7.06
N VAL A 106 -3.45 -4.07 6.85
CA VAL A 106 -3.07 -3.52 5.53
C VAL A 106 -2.14 -4.50 4.83
N HIS A 107 -2.64 -5.14 3.76
CA HIS A 107 -1.85 -6.10 2.99
C HIS A 107 -1.38 -5.56 1.62
N SER A 108 -1.83 -4.38 1.21
CA SER A 108 -1.44 -3.75 -0.04
C SER A 108 -0.05 -3.13 0.04
N LYS A 109 0.75 -3.24 -1.04
CA LYS A 109 2.04 -2.56 -1.18
C LYS A 109 1.94 -1.62 -2.36
N ILE A 110 1.63 -0.36 -2.05
CA ILE A 110 1.38 0.70 -3.02
C ILE A 110 2.34 1.86 -2.71
N MET A 111 2.85 2.48 -3.76
CA MET A 111 3.55 3.76 -3.67
C MET A 111 3.05 4.68 -4.77
N ILE A 112 2.80 5.95 -4.41
CA ILE A 112 2.36 7.02 -5.29
C ILE A 112 3.38 8.16 -5.15
N ILE A 113 3.80 8.72 -6.28
CA ILE A 113 4.73 9.84 -6.34
C ILE A 113 4.16 10.93 -7.26
N ASP A 114 4.07 12.15 -6.73
CA ASP A 114 3.67 13.38 -7.43
C ASP A 114 2.38 13.29 -8.25
N ASP A 115 1.44 12.43 -7.84
CA ASP A 115 0.22 12.14 -8.59
C ASP A 115 0.46 11.59 -10.02
N VAL A 116 1.68 11.21 -10.38
CA VAL A 116 2.06 10.74 -11.71
C VAL A 116 2.41 9.26 -11.67
N PHE A 117 3.37 8.89 -10.85
CA PHE A 117 3.89 7.52 -10.79
C PHE A 117 3.14 6.73 -9.73
N LEU A 118 2.74 5.52 -10.10
CA LEU A 118 2.20 4.53 -9.18
C LEU A 118 2.93 3.20 -9.37
N THR A 119 3.26 2.53 -8.27
CA THR A 119 3.63 1.12 -8.27
C THR A 119 2.75 0.36 -7.28
N HIS A 120 2.26 -0.81 -7.70
CA HIS A 120 1.47 -1.71 -6.88
C HIS A 120 1.94 -3.14 -7.12
N GLY A 121 2.17 -3.89 -6.05
CA GLY A 121 2.63 -5.26 -6.18
C GLY A 121 2.77 -5.99 -4.87
N SER A 122 3.62 -7.00 -4.88
CA SER A 122 3.87 -7.87 -3.73
C SER A 122 5.07 -7.44 -2.88
N ALA A 123 6.01 -6.68 -3.45
CA ALA A 123 7.25 -6.28 -2.77
C ALA A 123 7.00 -5.43 -1.52
N ASN A 124 7.41 -5.96 -0.37
CA ASN A 124 7.46 -5.19 0.88
C ASN A 124 8.68 -4.25 0.89
N VAL A 125 8.58 -3.13 1.60
CA VAL A 125 9.72 -2.22 1.85
C VAL A 125 10.60 -2.80 2.97
N ASN A 126 11.25 -3.93 2.68
CA ASN A 126 12.26 -4.54 3.55
C ASN A 126 13.35 -5.20 2.70
N ARG A 127 14.53 -5.39 3.29
CA ARG A 127 15.70 -5.93 2.57
C ARG A 127 15.43 -7.29 1.91
N ARG A 128 14.66 -8.16 2.56
CA ARG A 128 14.36 -9.50 2.06
C ARG A 128 13.55 -9.46 0.76
N SER A 129 12.43 -8.74 0.77
CA SER A 129 11.59 -8.55 -0.42
C SER A 129 12.33 -7.81 -1.54
N MET A 130 13.24 -6.90 -1.19
CA MET A 130 13.94 -6.06 -2.17
C MET A 130 15.16 -6.75 -2.79
N GLU A 131 15.79 -7.72 -2.12
CA GLU A 131 17.02 -8.37 -2.59
C GLU A 131 16.86 -9.87 -2.91
N VAL A 132 15.99 -10.58 -2.20
CA VAL A 132 16.00 -12.05 -2.17
C VAL A 132 14.71 -12.67 -2.69
N ASP A 133 13.55 -12.14 -2.30
CA ASP A 133 12.27 -12.76 -2.66
C ASP A 133 11.90 -12.46 -4.12
N SER A 134 11.24 -13.43 -4.77
CA SER A 134 10.67 -13.25 -6.10
C SER A 134 9.40 -12.42 -6.00
N GLU A 135 9.52 -11.11 -6.18
CA GLU A 135 8.40 -10.17 -6.11
C GLU A 135 7.96 -9.71 -7.51
N LEU A 136 6.71 -9.23 -7.63
CA LEU A 136 6.18 -8.62 -8.85
C LEU A 136 5.42 -7.34 -8.53
N ASN A 137 5.76 -6.27 -9.26
CA ASN A 137 5.03 -5.01 -9.22
C ASN A 137 4.59 -4.61 -10.64
N ILE A 138 3.44 -3.95 -10.72
CA ILE A 138 2.98 -3.21 -11.89
C ILE A 138 3.15 -1.73 -11.58
N CYS A 139 3.72 -0.98 -12.51
CA CYS A 139 3.82 0.47 -12.41
C CYS A 139 3.33 1.18 -13.68
N HIS A 140 2.90 2.43 -13.52
CA HIS A 140 2.52 3.31 -14.63
C HIS A 140 2.73 4.78 -14.25
N GLU A 141 2.82 5.64 -15.27
CA GLU A 141 3.01 7.09 -15.16
C GLU A 141 1.80 7.82 -15.74
N ARG A 142 0.64 7.61 -15.14
CA ARG A 142 -0.65 8.12 -15.64
C ARG A 142 -1.35 8.91 -14.56
N MET A 143 -1.25 10.23 -14.64
CA MET A 143 -1.85 11.14 -13.66
C MET A 143 -3.37 10.98 -13.57
N ASP A 144 -4.02 10.74 -14.70
CA ASP A 144 -5.47 10.55 -14.80
C ASP A 144 -5.97 9.30 -14.07
N VAL A 145 -5.08 8.37 -13.73
CA VAL A 145 -5.36 7.19 -12.90
C VAL A 145 -4.83 7.38 -11.48
N THR A 146 -3.59 7.84 -11.34
CA THR A 146 -2.88 7.95 -10.06
C THR A 146 -3.51 8.99 -9.12
N GLN A 147 -3.84 10.19 -9.62
CA GLN A 147 -4.41 11.25 -8.79
C GLN A 147 -5.80 10.88 -8.23
N PRO A 148 -6.78 10.41 -9.04
CA PRO A 148 -8.06 9.96 -8.49
C PRO A 148 -7.91 8.83 -7.47
N LEU A 149 -6.96 7.91 -7.67
CA LEU A 149 -6.69 6.84 -6.71
C LEU A 149 -6.12 7.39 -5.40
N ARG A 150 -5.12 8.29 -5.43
CA ARG A 150 -4.60 8.95 -4.23
C ARG A 150 -5.74 9.62 -3.46
N ARG A 151 -6.53 10.47 -4.13
CA ARG A 151 -7.66 11.17 -3.52
C ARG A 151 -8.63 10.19 -2.87
N ARG A 152 -9.04 9.13 -3.58
CA ARG A 152 -9.96 8.10 -3.06
C ARG A 152 -9.39 7.38 -1.84
N LEU A 153 -8.12 6.95 -1.88
CA LEU A 153 -7.47 6.29 -0.74
C LEU A 153 -7.40 7.21 0.48
N TRP A 154 -6.97 8.44 0.27
CA TRP A 154 -6.85 9.43 1.34
C TRP A 154 -8.22 9.77 1.93
N ASP A 155 -9.22 9.95 1.09
CA ASP A 155 -10.61 10.23 1.46
C ASP A 155 -11.19 9.14 2.37
N MET A 156 -11.04 7.87 1.97
CA MET A 156 -11.48 6.71 2.76
C MET A 156 -10.82 6.65 4.14
N HIS A 157 -9.51 6.94 4.23
CA HIS A 157 -8.78 6.82 5.49
C HIS A 157 -9.00 8.01 6.43
N THR A 158 -9.36 9.16 5.87
CA THR A 158 -9.48 10.43 6.61
C THR A 158 -10.92 10.89 6.82
N ASP A 159 -11.89 10.07 6.42
CA ASP A 159 -13.33 10.37 6.47
C ASP A 159 -13.65 11.70 5.75
N GLY A 160 -13.24 11.79 4.47
CA GLY A 160 -13.57 12.93 3.62
C GLY A 160 -12.69 14.17 3.80
N ARG A 161 -11.77 14.17 4.77
CA ARG A 161 -11.13 15.40 5.26
C ARG A 161 -9.73 15.64 4.75
N GLY A 162 -8.97 14.62 4.37
CA GLY A 162 -7.52 14.69 4.15
C GLY A 162 -7.09 14.38 2.71
N ALA A 163 -7.98 14.52 1.74
CA ALA A 163 -7.75 14.20 0.32
C ALA A 163 -7.35 15.42 -0.53
N GLN A 164 -6.94 16.54 0.07
CA GLN A 164 -6.55 17.76 -0.65
C GLN A 164 -5.36 17.50 -1.59
N ASP A 165 -5.29 18.29 -2.66
CA ASP A 165 -4.15 18.25 -3.60
C ASP A 165 -2.95 19.01 -3.09
N ASP A 166 -3.17 20.02 -2.23
CA ASP A 166 -2.11 20.71 -1.54
C ASP A 166 -1.55 19.79 -0.43
N PRO A 167 -0.28 19.35 -0.53
CA PRO A 167 0.30 18.41 0.42
C PRO A 167 0.50 19.02 1.81
N ASP A 168 0.69 20.34 1.94
CA ASP A 168 0.83 20.99 3.24
C ASP A 168 -0.51 21.03 3.98
N ILE A 169 -1.59 21.29 3.26
CA ILE A 169 -2.95 21.23 3.81
C ILE A 169 -3.28 19.79 4.20
N ALA A 170 -3.10 18.82 3.28
CA ALA A 170 -3.36 17.42 3.55
C ALA A 170 -2.54 16.93 4.76
N ALA A 171 -1.24 17.23 4.82
CA ALA A 171 -0.38 16.83 5.94
C ALA A 171 -0.83 17.43 7.28
N LYS A 172 -1.28 18.69 7.32
CA LYS A 172 -1.86 19.29 8.55
C LYS A 172 -3.16 18.59 8.95
N THR A 173 -4.03 18.29 7.99
CA THR A 173 -5.28 17.58 8.29
C THR A 173 -5.06 16.17 8.81
N TRP A 174 -4.09 15.44 8.25
CA TRP A 174 -3.70 14.12 8.74
C TRP A 174 -3.16 14.19 10.17
N GLU A 175 -2.30 15.17 10.45
CA GLU A 175 -1.76 15.40 11.80
C GLU A 175 -2.88 15.68 12.82
N ASP A 176 -3.86 16.50 12.44
CA ASP A 176 -5.02 16.81 13.28
C ASP A 176 -5.90 15.58 13.55
N ILE A 177 -6.13 14.75 12.52
CA ILE A 177 -6.86 13.49 12.67
C ILE A 177 -6.14 12.56 13.64
N VAL A 178 -4.83 12.36 13.45
CA VAL A 178 -4.01 11.52 14.33
C VAL A 178 -4.05 12.02 15.77
N LYS A 179 -3.89 13.33 16.00
CA LYS A 179 -3.97 13.95 17.34
C LYS A 179 -5.35 13.81 17.98
N ARG A 180 -6.42 13.95 17.21
CA ARG A 180 -7.80 13.78 17.71
C ARG A 180 -8.09 12.32 18.04
N ASN A 181 -7.69 11.40 17.17
CA ASN A 181 -7.84 9.97 17.42
C ASN A 181 -7.02 9.52 18.64
N SER A 182 -5.80 10.01 18.84
CA SER A 182 -5.03 9.73 20.06
C SER A 182 -5.81 10.16 21.33
N ARG A 183 -6.42 11.35 21.33
CA ARG A 183 -7.26 11.81 22.45
C ARG A 183 -8.52 10.95 22.63
N ASN A 184 -9.20 10.60 21.54
CA ASN A 184 -10.40 9.75 21.61
C ASN A 184 -10.06 8.36 22.15
N GLN A 185 -8.92 7.79 21.74
CA GLN A 185 -8.46 6.51 22.24
C GLN A 185 -8.20 6.56 23.75
N SER A 186 -7.54 7.60 24.25
CA SER A 186 -7.35 7.81 25.70
C SER A 186 -8.66 8.08 26.45
N GLY A 187 -9.64 8.67 25.78
CA GLY A 187 -10.96 8.98 26.33
C GLY A 187 -12.01 7.86 26.15
N ASN A 188 -11.64 6.70 25.63
CA ASN A 188 -12.56 5.60 25.27
C ASN A 188 -13.72 6.05 24.35
N LEU A 189 -13.46 6.98 23.44
CA LEU A 189 -14.41 7.45 22.43
C LEU A 189 -14.16 6.72 21.10
N SER A 190 -15.16 6.72 20.21
CA SER A 190 -15.00 6.22 18.84
C SER A 190 -13.96 7.05 18.06
N PRO A 191 -13.23 6.44 17.11
CA PRO A 191 -12.34 7.18 16.23
C PRO A 191 -13.13 8.15 15.35
N ILE A 192 -12.54 9.30 15.01
CA ILE A 192 -13.14 10.25 14.08
C ILE A 192 -12.86 9.87 12.61
N ALA A 193 -11.95 8.96 12.34
CA ALA A 193 -11.59 8.45 11.02
C ALA A 193 -10.72 7.20 11.21
N SER A 194 -10.55 6.39 10.17
CA SER A 194 -9.71 5.18 10.25
C SER A 194 -8.24 5.46 10.54
N LEU A 195 -7.69 6.60 10.10
CA LEU A 195 -6.28 6.93 10.23
C LEU A 195 -5.85 7.18 11.70
N ILE A 196 -4.89 6.41 12.20
CA ILE A 196 -4.25 6.63 13.52
C ILE A 196 -2.73 6.71 13.38
N GLY A 197 -2.07 7.37 14.33
CA GLY A 197 -0.60 7.38 14.39
C GLY A 197 -0.06 5.99 14.71
N PHE A 198 1.06 5.61 14.09
CA PHE A 198 1.76 4.37 14.40
C PHE A 198 2.42 4.49 15.79
N MET A 199 1.70 4.12 16.84
CA MET A 199 2.27 3.93 18.18
C MET A 199 2.25 2.44 18.51
N TRP A 200 3.39 1.77 18.34
CA TRP A 200 3.55 0.43 18.90
C TRP A 200 3.99 0.56 20.37
N THR A 201 3.06 0.33 21.29
CA THR A 201 3.31 0.29 22.76
C THR A 201 3.19 -1.11 23.35
N GLY A 202 3.04 -2.14 22.50
CA GLY A 202 2.88 -3.53 22.94
C GLY A 202 4.20 -4.13 23.45
N LYS A 203 4.15 -4.97 24.50
CA LYS A 203 5.33 -5.69 25.01
C LYS A 203 5.64 -7.01 24.27
N SER A 204 4.80 -7.44 23.33
CA SER A 204 5.03 -8.66 22.54
C SER A 204 4.31 -8.61 21.18
N ARG A 205 4.96 -9.19 20.16
CA ARG A 205 4.34 -9.51 18.86
C ARG A 205 3.67 -10.89 18.98
N LEU A 206 2.37 -10.98 18.71
CA LEU A 206 1.71 -12.29 18.53
C LEU A 206 1.88 -12.70 17.06
N ARG A 207 2.28 -13.96 16.82
CA ARG A 207 2.55 -14.55 15.49
C ARG A 207 1.26 -14.90 14.73
N LEU A 208 0.30 -14.00 14.66
CA LEU A 208 -0.93 -14.20 13.86
C LEU A 208 -1.22 -13.03 12.92
N ASP A 209 -0.19 -12.26 12.58
CA ASP A 209 -0.20 -11.17 11.59
C ASP A 209 0.57 -11.58 10.33
#